data_AF-A0AAV6LYV5-F1
#
_entry.id   AF-A0AAV6LYV5-F1
#
_cell.length_a   1.000
_cell.length_b   1.000
_cell.length_c   1.000
_cell.angle_alpha   90.00
_cell.angle_beta   90.00
_cell.angle_gamma   90.00
#
_symmetry.space_group_name_H-M   'P 1'
#
loop_
_entity.id
_entity.type
_entity.pdbx_description
1 polymer ?
#
loop_
_entity_poly.entity_id
_entity_poly.type
_entity_poly.pdbx_seq_one_letter_code
_entity_poly.pdbx_strand_id
1 'polypeptide(L)'
;MKGINFDLPNVVNTSQEYEGVQHVGGSMFDYVPKADAAFFMWILHAWDDEECIKILKNCKEAIPENTGKVMIVDTVIDEKEENKLLLDIRLTSPAPKFISVKIARMCPDRAN
;
A
#
# COMPACT_ATOMS: atom_id res chain seq x y z
N MET A 1 -13.51 -11.38 12.35
CA MET A 1 -12.82 -10.52 11.37
C MET A 1 -12.20 -11.44 10.33
N LYS A 2 -12.29 -11.15 9.03
CA LYS A 2 -11.64 -11.94 7.97
C LYS A 2 -10.54 -11.08 7.34
N GLY A 3 -9.33 -11.60 7.26
CA GLY A 3 -8.18 -10.95 6.65
C GLY A 3 -7.72 -11.67 5.38
N ILE A 4 -7.12 -10.94 4.46
CA ILE A 4 -6.42 -11.50 3.30
C ILE A 4 -4.95 -11.10 3.45
N ASN A 5 -4.07 -12.09 3.51
CA ASN A 5 -2.64 -11.87 3.30
C ASN A 5 -2.37 -12.05 1.80
N PHE A 6 -2.06 -10.94 1.11
CA PHE A 6 -1.83 -10.92 -0.33
C PHE A 6 -0.37 -10.57 -0.62
N ASP A 7 0.33 -11.48 -1.29
CA ASP A 7 1.74 -11.34 -1.65
C ASP A 7 2.02 -12.19 -2.90
N LEU A 8 3.26 -12.19 -3.38
CA LEU A 8 3.69 -13.03 -4.48
C LEU A 8 3.43 -14.52 -4.17
N PRO A 9 3.08 -15.35 -5.18
CA PRO A 9 2.75 -16.76 -4.98
C PRO A 9 3.80 -17.54 -4.18
N ASN A 10 5.09 -17.30 -4.45
CA ASN A 10 6.20 -17.95 -3.74
C ASN A 10 6.31 -17.53 -2.26
N VAL A 11 5.87 -16.32 -1.89
CA VAL A 11 5.87 -15.84 -0.50
C VAL A 11 4.71 -16.46 0.26
N VAL A 12 3.49 -16.36 -0.27
CA VAL A 12 2.30 -16.91 0.41
C VAL A 12 2.34 -18.43 0.57
N ASN A 13 2.97 -19.16 -0.36
CA ASN A 13 3.12 -20.62 -0.27
C ASN A 13 3.95 -21.09 0.93
N THR A 14 4.71 -20.19 1.55
CA THR A 14 5.54 -20.47 2.74
C THR A 14 4.98 -19.85 4.02
N SER A 15 3.83 -19.18 3.93
CA SER A 15 3.21 -18.51 5.06
C SER A 15 2.62 -19.50 6.05
N GLN A 16 2.70 -19.16 7.33
CA GLN A 16 2.00 -19.89 8.39
C GLN A 16 0.50 -19.64 8.31
N GLU A 17 -0.31 -20.69 8.49
CA GLU A 17 -1.76 -20.59 8.59
C GLU A 17 -2.21 -19.92 9.89
N TYR A 18 -3.12 -18.97 9.78
CA TYR A 18 -3.75 -18.28 10.92
C TYR A 18 -5.27 -18.31 10.79
N GLU A 19 -5.97 -18.56 11.90
CA GLU A 19 -7.44 -18.55 11.91
C GLU A 19 -7.99 -17.19 11.46
N GLY A 20 -8.89 -17.21 10.47
CA GLY A 20 -9.49 -15.99 9.93
C GLY A 20 -8.63 -15.23 8.92
N VAL A 21 -7.45 -15.75 8.54
CA VAL A 21 -6.60 -15.20 7.48
C VAL A 21 -6.64 -16.13 6.27
N GLN A 22 -6.83 -15.56 5.08
CA GLN A 22 -6.72 -16.26 3.81
C GLN A 22 -5.45 -15.80 3.09
N HIS A 23 -4.61 -16.74 2.69
CA HIS A 23 -3.43 -16.48 1.87
C HIS A 23 -3.82 -16.48 0.38
N VAL A 24 -3.52 -15.40 -0.33
CA VAL A 24 -3.80 -15.25 -1.76
C VAL A 24 -2.53 -14.85 -2.48
N GLY A 25 -2.08 -15.69 -3.42
CA GLY A 25 -0.92 -15.40 -4.25
C GLY A 25 -1.30 -14.55 -5.46
N GLY A 26 -0.53 -13.51 -5.75
CA GLY A 26 -0.69 -12.69 -6.94
C GLY A 26 0.28 -11.53 -6.98
N SER A 27 0.06 -10.61 -7.91
CA SER A 27 0.87 -9.40 -8.07
C SER A 27 -0.03 -8.18 -7.87
N MET A 28 0.33 -7.31 -6.93
CA MET A 28 -0.37 -6.04 -6.70
C MET A 28 -0.33 -5.09 -7.90
N PHE A 29 0.61 -5.30 -8.83
CA PHE A 29 0.66 -4.59 -10.10
C PHE A 29 -0.42 -5.04 -11.08
N ASP A 30 -0.98 -6.23 -10.89
CA ASP A 30 -1.99 -6.80 -11.79
C ASP A 30 -3.39 -6.65 -11.19
N TYR A 31 -3.56 -6.95 -9.90
CA TYR A 31 -4.82 -6.75 -9.18
C TYR A 31 -4.62 -6.71 -7.67
N VAL A 32 -5.65 -6.21 -6.96
CA VAL A 32 -5.78 -6.35 -5.51
C VAL A 32 -7.05 -7.15 -5.23
N PRO A 33 -7.05 -8.14 -4.31
CA PRO A 33 -8.26 -8.87 -3.95
C PRO A 33 -9.34 -7.94 -3.40
N LYS A 34 -10.61 -8.21 -3.74
CA LYS A 34 -11.74 -7.41 -3.23
C LYS A 34 -11.81 -7.46 -1.71
N ALA A 35 -11.87 -6.30 -1.08
CA ALA A 35 -11.94 -6.14 0.37
C ALA A 35 -12.57 -4.79 0.76
N ASP A 36 -13.01 -4.65 2.01
CA ASP A 36 -13.51 -3.37 2.53
C ASP A 36 -12.36 -2.37 2.78
N ALA A 37 -11.14 -2.86 3.00
CA ALA A 37 -9.96 -2.03 3.12
C ALA A 37 -8.70 -2.74 2.64
N ALA A 38 -7.74 -1.97 2.12
CA ALA A 38 -6.37 -2.43 1.86
C ALA A 38 -5.41 -1.78 2.85
N PHE A 39 -4.39 -2.54 3.25
CA PHE A 39 -3.37 -2.12 4.19
C PHE A 39 -1.98 -2.36 3.59
N PHE A 40 -1.20 -1.30 3.46
CA PHE A 40 0.18 -1.34 2.97
C PHE A 40 1.09 -0.87 4.09
N MET A 41 2.00 -1.73 4.53
CA MET A 41 3.06 -1.40 5.47
C MET A 41 4.38 -1.46 4.72
N TRP A 42 5.07 -0.33 4.60
CA TRP A 42 6.41 -0.26 4.01
C TRP A 42 6.49 -0.81 2.57
N ILE A 43 5.42 -0.65 1.80
CA ILE A 43 5.35 -1.14 0.41
C ILE A 43 5.63 -0.03 -0.59
N LEU A 44 4.97 1.13 -0.46
CA LEU A 44 4.95 2.13 -1.52
C LEU A 44 6.29 2.86 -1.69
N HIS A 45 7.08 3.03 -0.63
CA HIS A 45 8.41 3.64 -0.75
C HIS A 45 9.42 2.84 -1.58
N ALA A 46 9.14 1.56 -1.90
CA ALA A 46 10.06 0.70 -2.65
C ALA A 46 9.93 0.88 -4.17
N TRP A 47 8.93 1.65 -4.63
CA TRP A 47 8.53 1.74 -6.04
C TRP A 47 8.54 3.18 -6.54
N ASP A 48 8.60 3.35 -7.86
CA ASP A 48 8.48 4.66 -8.48
C ASP A 48 7.03 5.18 -8.49
N ASP A 49 6.85 6.42 -8.92
CA ASP A 49 5.56 7.09 -8.93
C ASP A 49 4.56 6.36 -9.84
N GLU A 50 5.00 5.93 -11.02
CA GLU A 50 4.19 5.20 -12.00
C GLU A 50 3.67 3.87 -11.44
N GLU A 51 4.55 3.12 -10.78
CA GLU A 51 4.26 1.87 -10.09
C GLU A 51 3.33 2.08 -8.91
N CYS A 52 3.58 3.08 -8.07
CA CYS A 52 2.69 3.47 -6.97
C CYS A 52 1.28 3.80 -7.46
N ILE A 53 1.17 4.59 -8.54
CA ILE A 53 -0.11 4.93 -9.17
C ILE A 53 -0.82 3.67 -9.67
N LYS A 54 -0.09 2.71 -10.26
CA LYS A 54 -0.67 1.45 -10.73
C LYS A 54 -1.25 0.64 -9.56
N ILE A 55 -0.50 0.48 -8.48
CA ILE A 55 -0.95 -0.22 -7.27
C ILE A 55 -2.21 0.45 -6.71
N LEU A 56 -2.20 1.78 -6.55
CA LEU A 56 -3.33 2.52 -5.99
C LEU A 56 -4.58 2.50 -6.89
N LYS A 57 -4.41 2.40 -8.21
CA LYS A 57 -5.55 2.17 -9.14
C LYS A 57 -6.17 0.80 -8.94
N ASN A 58 -5.36 -0.25 -8.79
CA ASN A 58 -5.86 -1.60 -8.52
C ASN A 58 -6.60 -1.65 -7.17
N CYS A 59 -6.14 -0.91 -6.15
CA CYS A 59 -6.88 -0.73 -4.90
C CYS A 59 -8.23 -0.06 -5.11
N LYS A 60 -8.29 1.01 -5.92
CA LYS A 60 -9.53 1.71 -6.23
C LYS A 60 -10.57 0.80 -6.90
N GLU A 61 -10.13 -0.15 -7.72
CA GLU A 61 -11.02 -1.13 -8.36
C GLU A 61 -11.49 -2.24 -7.40
N ALA A 62 -10.64 -2.63 -6.45
CA ALA A 62 -10.90 -3.70 -5.50
C ALA A 62 -11.77 -3.27 -4.30
N ILE A 63 -11.72 -1.99 -3.94
CA ILE A 63 -12.29 -1.44 -2.70
C ILE A 63 -13.57 -0.64 -3.00
N PRO A 64 -14.65 -0.78 -2.19
CA PRO A 64 -15.88 -0.03 -2.38
C PRO A 64 -15.67 1.50 -2.34
N GLU A 65 -16.12 2.20 -3.39
CA GLU A 65 -15.89 3.64 -3.54
C GLU A 65 -16.44 4.50 -2.40
N ASN A 66 -17.55 4.12 -1.74
CA ASN A 66 -18.18 5.00 -0.73
C ASN A 66 -17.82 4.67 0.71
N THR A 67 -17.40 3.43 0.98
CA THR A 67 -17.20 2.92 2.34
C THR A 67 -15.79 2.38 2.58
N GLY A 68 -15.06 2.12 1.51
CA GLY A 68 -13.78 1.46 1.60
C GLY A 68 -12.61 2.42 1.86
N LYS A 69 -11.49 1.85 2.33
CA LYS A 69 -10.32 2.62 2.77
C LYS A 69 -9.02 1.99 2.31
N VAL A 70 -8.07 2.82 1.91
CA VAL A 70 -6.67 2.42 1.75
C VAL A 70 -5.89 3.00 2.93
N MET A 71 -5.21 2.13 3.67
CA MET A 71 -4.39 2.48 4.81
C MET A 71 -2.93 2.29 4.42
N ILE A 72 -2.15 3.36 4.47
CA ILE A 72 -0.73 3.35 4.16
C ILE A 72 0.01 3.68 5.43
N VAL A 73 0.92 2.79 5.83
CA VAL A 73 1.86 3.00 6.91
C VAL A 73 3.24 3.05 6.32
N ASP A 74 3.78 4.26 6.24
CA ASP A 74 5.06 4.52 5.61
C ASP A 74 5.75 5.72 6.26
N THR A 75 7.02 5.93 5.90
CA THR A 75 7.76 7.11 6.31
C THR A 75 7.36 8.29 5.43
N VAL A 76 7.01 9.40 6.08
CA VAL A 76 6.81 10.68 5.42
C VAL A 76 7.99 11.58 5.73
N ILE A 77 8.57 12.13 4.67
CA ILE A 77 9.64 13.13 4.76
C ILE A 77 8.98 14.52 4.71
N ASP A 78 9.12 15.29 5.79
CA ASP A 78 8.70 16.69 5.82
C ASP A 78 9.88 17.60 5.45
N GLU A 79 9.82 18.21 4.27
CA GLU A 79 10.84 19.14 3.78
C GLU A 79 10.92 20.44 4.61
N LYS A 80 9.95 20.73 5.49
CA LYS A 80 9.93 21.95 6.32
C LYS A 80 10.60 21.79 7.68
N GLU A 81 10.88 20.57 8.13
CA GLU A 81 11.67 20.29 9.32
C GLU A 81 12.94 19.55 8.91
N GLU A 82 14.09 20.23 8.97
CA GLU A 82 15.39 19.60 8.72
C GLU A 82 15.55 18.34 9.60
N ASN A 83 15.58 17.18 8.96
CA ASN A 83 15.91 15.87 9.55
C ASN A 83 14.95 15.29 10.60
N LYS A 84 13.66 15.09 10.27
CA LYS A 84 12.85 14.08 10.97
C LYS A 84 12.12 13.16 10.00
N LEU A 85 12.47 11.86 10.06
CA LEU A 85 11.66 10.79 9.50
C LEU A 85 10.42 10.64 10.41
N LEU A 86 9.23 10.76 9.85
CA LEU A 86 7.98 10.57 10.59
C LEU A 86 7.29 9.31 10.07
N LEU A 87 6.97 8.37 10.96
CA LEU A 87 6.04 7.29 10.64
C LEU A 87 4.64 7.89 10.67
N ASP A 88 3.98 7.98 9.52
CA ASP A 88 2.65 8.58 9.39
C ASP A 88 1.65 7.51 8.92
N ILE A 89 0.42 7.58 9.42
CA ILE A 89 -0.68 6.72 8.99
C ILE A 89 -1.66 7.61 8.25
N ARG A 90 -1.68 7.53 6.92
CA ARG A 90 -2.61 8.28 6.10
C ARG A 90 -3.83 7.44 5.73
N LEU A 91 -5.00 7.97 6.01
CA LEU A 91 -6.28 7.44 5.57
C LEU A 91 -6.74 8.25 4.35
N THR A 92 -6.59 7.69 3.15
CA THR A 92 -7.10 8.35 1.94
C THR A 92 -8.58 8.02 1.78
N SER A 93 -9.44 9.02 1.98
CA SER A 93 -10.88 8.92 1.67
C SER A 93 -11.13 9.25 0.19
N PRO A 94 -12.01 8.51 -0.52
CA PRO A 94 -12.41 8.84 -1.87
C PRO A 94 -13.43 9.99 -1.86
N ALA A 95 -12.94 11.23 -1.78
CA ALA A 95 -13.68 12.40 -2.21
C ALA A 95 -12.81 13.21 -3.17
N PRO A 96 -13.38 13.84 -4.23
CA PRO A 96 -12.58 14.44 -5.28
C PRO A 96 -12.05 15.78 -4.79
N LYS A 97 -10.82 15.80 -4.26
CA LYS A 97 -9.93 16.96 -4.21
C LYS A 97 -8.58 16.52 -3.63
N PHE A 98 -7.59 16.47 -4.53
CA PHE A 98 -6.15 16.36 -4.24
C PHE A 98 -5.74 15.18 -3.35
N ILE A 99 -5.47 14.05 -3.98
CA ILE A 99 -4.59 13.05 -3.38
C ILE A 99 -3.17 13.66 -3.43
N SER A 100 -2.77 14.35 -2.36
CA SER A 100 -1.38 14.75 -2.18
C SER A 100 -0.58 13.53 -1.69
N VAL A 101 -0.25 12.62 -2.61
CA VAL A 101 0.91 11.75 -2.36
C VAL A 101 2.13 12.63 -2.62
N LYS A 102 2.69 13.19 -1.56
CA LYS A 102 3.97 13.89 -1.64
C LYS A 102 5.03 12.79 -1.55
N ILE A 103 5.35 12.18 -2.70
CA ILE A 103 6.46 11.25 -2.83
C ILE A 103 7.71 12.12 -2.80
N ALA A 104 8.41 12.13 -1.67
CA ALA A 104 9.76 12.66 -1.62
C ALA A 104 10.66 11.62 -2.27
N ARG A 105 11.16 11.96 -3.46
CA ARG A 105 12.08 11.13 -4.24
C ARG A 105 13.31 10.84 -3.38
N MET A 106 13.47 9.60 -2.92
CA MET A 106 14.79 9.17 -2.44
C MET A 106 15.62 8.87 -3.68
N CYS A 107 16.71 9.62 -3.84
CA CYS A 107 17.70 9.40 -4.88
C CYS A 107 18.23 7.96 -4.76
N PRO A 108 18.46 7.25 -5.88
CA PRO A 108 18.64 5.82 -5.87
C PRO A 108 20.07 5.48 -5.44
N ASP A 109 20.23 4.94 -4.24
CA ASP A 109 21.33 4.00 -3.99
C ASP A 109 20.76 2.59 -3.97
N ARG A 110 20.98 1.93 -5.11
CA ARG A 110 21.03 0.47 -5.21
C ARG A 110 21.80 -0.08 -4.02
N ALA A 111 21.19 -0.97 -3.24
CA ALA A 111 21.93 -1.91 -2.43
C ALA A 111 21.10 -3.19 -2.21
N ASN A 112 21.34 -4.14 -3.12
CA ASN A 112 21.22 -5.61 -3.01
C ASN A 112 19.86 -6.24 -2.68
#